data_AF-A0A4Q3TY76-F1
#
_entry.id   AF-A0A4Q3TY76-F1
#
_cell.length_a   1.000
_cell.length_b   1.000
_cell.length_c   1.000
_cell.angle_alpha   90.00
_cell.angle_beta   90.00
_cell.angle_gamma   90.00
#
_symmetry.space_group_name_H-M   'P 1'
#
loop_
_entity.id
_entity.type
_entity.pdbx_description
1 polymer ?
#
loop_
_entity_poly.entity_id
_entity_poly.type
_entity_poly.pdbx_seq_one_letter_code
_entity_poly.pdbx_strand_id
1 'polypeptide(L)'
;MTGLATRWASQFYAMLGDDRAAADELRDASLRSDLARWTTALTAVVARSIEALGLSPTAKGFRCVVLPVKRSEYLGQDVMAFEVAGTGWKFPVAVCELENSIDDDLVAYSLWKVLCIRCALRVVFCYRPEADAAAPLVAHLAGAVVSAMPIAERSALSGETLVVVGSRNESSTFPYGFFQAWKLNPNTGRFERFARQ
;
A
#
# COMPACT_ATOMS: atom_id res chain seq x y z
N MET A 1 -16.86 -12.71 7.58
CA MET A 1 -16.60 -11.25 7.47
C MET A 1 -15.42 -11.06 6.54
N THR A 2 -15.56 -10.20 5.53
CA THR A 2 -14.50 -9.89 4.56
C THR A 2 -13.37 -9.10 5.23
N GLY A 3 -12.11 -9.50 5.03
CA GLY A 3 -10.93 -8.85 5.61
C GLY A 3 -10.79 -7.38 5.21
N LEU A 4 -10.06 -6.59 6.00
CA LEU A 4 -9.82 -5.17 5.73
C LEU A 4 -9.04 -4.98 4.44
N ALA A 5 -8.07 -5.85 4.13
CA ALA A 5 -7.33 -5.84 2.88
C ALA A 5 -8.25 -5.94 1.65
N THR A 6 -9.23 -6.84 1.69
CA THR A 6 -10.21 -7.00 0.60
C THR A 6 -11.12 -5.79 0.50
N ARG A 7 -11.68 -5.31 1.62
CA ARG A 7 -12.54 -4.11 1.63
C ARG A 7 -11.80 -2.88 1.08
N TRP A 8 -10.58 -2.66 1.53
CA TRP A 8 -9.75 -1.54 1.09
C TRP A 8 -9.35 -1.67 -0.38
N ALA A 9 -8.87 -2.84 -0.81
CA ALA A 9 -8.52 -3.04 -2.22
C ALA A 9 -9.73 -2.78 -3.13
N SER A 10 -10.92 -3.26 -2.77
CA SER A 10 -12.14 -2.97 -3.53
C SER A 10 -12.41 -1.46 -3.65
N GLN A 11 -12.25 -0.69 -2.56
CA GLN A 11 -12.41 0.77 -2.61
C GLN A 11 -11.31 1.46 -3.43
N PHE A 12 -10.05 1.04 -3.27
CA PHE A 12 -8.91 1.58 -4.02
C PHE A 12 -9.12 1.42 -5.53
N TYR A 13 -9.51 0.22 -5.98
CA TYR A 13 -9.73 -0.04 -7.39
C TYR A 13 -11.03 0.55 -7.93
N ALA A 14 -12.11 0.60 -7.14
CA ALA A 14 -13.33 1.32 -7.53
C ALA A 14 -13.02 2.80 -7.75
N MET A 15 -12.27 3.43 -6.85
CA MET A 15 -11.86 4.82 -6.98
C MET A 15 -11.02 5.09 -8.24
N LEU A 16 -10.11 4.18 -8.58
CA LEU A 16 -9.36 4.27 -9.85
C LEU A 16 -10.24 4.05 -11.10
N GLY A 17 -11.38 3.38 -10.98
CA GLY A 17 -12.35 3.23 -12.05
C GLY A 17 -13.27 4.45 -12.22
N ASP A 18 -13.67 5.04 -11.09
CA ASP A 18 -14.65 6.14 -11.05
C ASP A 18 -13.99 7.52 -11.25
N ASP A 19 -12.81 7.75 -10.66
CA ASP A 19 -12.05 9.00 -10.79
C ASP A 19 -11.14 8.97 -12.01
N ARG A 20 -11.72 9.29 -13.18
CA ARG A 20 -10.99 9.33 -14.45
C ARG A 20 -9.81 10.30 -14.44
N ALA A 21 -9.93 11.43 -13.74
CA ALA A 21 -8.84 12.40 -13.67
C ALA A 21 -7.64 11.83 -12.92
N ALA A 22 -7.86 11.16 -11.78
CA ALA A 22 -6.78 10.50 -11.05
C ALA A 22 -6.19 9.32 -11.83
N ALA A 23 -7.04 8.56 -12.53
CA ALA A 23 -6.61 7.47 -13.40
C ALA A 23 -5.70 7.94 -14.55
N ASP A 24 -6.13 8.98 -15.27
CA ASP A 24 -5.38 9.58 -16.37
C ASP A 24 -4.06 10.17 -15.87
N GLU A 25 -4.06 10.84 -14.73
CA GLU A 25 -2.86 11.39 -14.09
C GLU A 25 -1.82 10.30 -13.77
N LEU A 26 -2.25 9.20 -13.14
CA LEU A 26 -1.39 8.08 -12.81
C LEU A 26 -0.83 7.40 -14.06
N ARG A 27 -1.67 7.23 -15.09
CA ARG A 27 -1.25 6.68 -16.38
C ARG A 27 -0.22 7.59 -17.04
N ASP A 28 -0.52 8.88 -17.17
CA ASP A 28 0.33 9.84 -17.89
C ASP A 28 1.67 10.05 -17.18
N ALA A 29 1.68 10.11 -15.84
CA ALA A 29 2.91 10.18 -15.06
C ALA A 29 3.77 8.92 -15.24
N SER A 30 3.16 7.73 -15.25
CA SER A 30 3.86 6.45 -15.53
C SER A 30 4.46 6.43 -16.93
N LEU A 31 3.71 6.84 -17.96
CA LEU A 31 4.19 6.89 -19.35
C LEU A 31 5.37 7.86 -19.52
N ARG A 32 5.35 8.99 -18.79
CA ARG A 32 6.44 9.97 -18.78
C ARG A 32 7.59 9.61 -17.85
N SER A 33 7.48 8.51 -17.10
CA SER A 33 8.43 8.13 -16.05
C SER A 33 8.62 9.22 -14.97
N ASP A 34 7.59 10.03 -14.74
CA ASP A 34 7.56 11.06 -13.69
C ASP A 34 7.06 10.45 -12.38
N LEU A 35 7.97 9.77 -11.68
CA LEU A 35 7.64 9.05 -10.46
C LEU A 35 7.24 9.96 -9.30
N ALA A 36 7.70 11.22 -9.27
CA ALA A 36 7.32 12.17 -8.23
C ALA A 36 5.83 12.55 -8.35
N ARG A 37 5.40 12.83 -9.59
CA ARG A 37 4.00 13.10 -9.90
C ARG A 37 3.13 11.85 -9.70
N TRP A 38 3.63 10.68 -10.10
CA TRP A 38 2.96 9.40 -9.87
C TRP A 38 2.75 9.12 -8.37
N THR A 39 3.79 9.25 -7.54
CA THR A 39 3.67 9.07 -6.08
C THR A 39 2.65 10.04 -5.50
N THR A 40 2.71 11.32 -5.88
CA THR A 40 1.77 12.34 -5.37
C THR A 40 0.32 12.00 -5.70
N ALA A 41 0.04 11.61 -6.95
CA ALA A 41 -1.30 11.20 -7.38
C ALA A 41 -1.75 9.91 -6.65
N LEU A 42 -0.85 8.94 -6.50
CA LEU A 42 -1.16 7.67 -5.85
C LEU A 42 -1.44 7.87 -4.35
N THR A 43 -0.63 8.67 -3.64
CA THR A 43 -0.87 9.02 -2.23
C THR A 43 -2.29 9.57 -2.05
N ALA A 44 -2.74 10.45 -2.97
CA ALA A 44 -4.08 11.02 -2.90
C ALA A 44 -5.19 9.99 -3.14
N VAL A 45 -5.01 9.07 -4.10
CA VAL A 45 -5.97 7.96 -4.32
C VAL A 45 -6.01 7.04 -3.10
N VAL A 46 -4.86 6.68 -2.54
CA VAL A 46 -4.77 5.81 -1.35
C VAL A 46 -5.48 6.46 -0.16
N ALA A 47 -5.19 7.71 0.16
CA ALA A 47 -5.82 8.42 1.27
C ALA A 47 -7.34 8.51 1.11
N ARG A 48 -7.83 8.88 -0.08
CA ARG A 48 -9.28 8.96 -0.36
C ARG A 48 -9.96 7.57 -0.32
N SER A 49 -9.28 6.51 -0.78
CA SER A 49 -9.81 5.14 -0.70
C SER A 49 -9.97 4.65 0.75
N ILE A 50 -9.12 5.15 1.66
CA ILE A 50 -9.20 4.91 3.09
C ILE A 50 -10.37 5.72 3.70
N GLU A 51 -10.56 6.97 3.30
CA GLU A 51 -11.73 7.77 3.72
C GLU A 51 -13.05 7.12 3.33
N ALA A 52 -13.12 6.52 2.14
CA ALA A 52 -14.30 5.79 1.67
C ALA A 52 -14.66 4.58 2.56
N LEU A 53 -13.74 4.09 3.39
CA LEU A 53 -14.00 3.06 4.40
C LEU A 53 -14.51 3.62 5.74
N GLY A 54 -14.63 4.95 5.88
CA GLY A 54 -14.97 5.63 7.12
C GLY A 54 -13.80 5.82 8.09
N LEU A 55 -12.56 5.65 7.61
CA LEU A 55 -11.34 5.87 8.41
C LEU A 55 -10.80 7.29 8.16
N SER A 56 -10.05 7.83 9.11
CA SER A 56 -9.35 9.11 8.95
C SER A 56 -7.91 8.87 8.50
N PRO A 57 -7.56 9.11 7.22
CA PRO A 57 -6.19 9.01 6.77
C PRO A 57 -5.38 10.22 7.22
N THR A 58 -4.07 10.07 7.17
CA THR A 58 -3.09 11.14 7.21
C THR A 58 -2.01 10.83 6.21
N ALA A 59 -1.68 11.82 5.41
CA ALA A 59 -0.66 11.76 4.38
C ALA A 59 -0.27 13.19 3.97
N LYS A 60 0.73 13.34 3.10
CA LYS A 60 1.00 14.63 2.46
C LYS A 60 -0.26 15.14 1.75
N GLY A 61 -0.75 16.31 2.13
CA GLY A 61 -2.02 16.89 1.64
C GLY A 61 -3.28 16.47 2.42
N PHE A 62 -3.18 15.49 3.32
CA PHE A 62 -4.29 14.96 4.14
C PHE A 62 -3.93 15.08 5.62
N ARG A 63 -4.45 16.10 6.29
CA ARG A 63 -4.10 16.37 7.70
C ARG A 63 -4.93 15.48 8.64
N CYS A 64 -4.29 14.75 9.54
CA CYS A 64 -4.96 14.03 10.61
C CYS A 64 -5.72 15.01 11.52
N VAL A 65 -6.99 14.71 11.78
CA VAL A 65 -7.85 15.50 12.68
C VAL A 65 -8.25 14.76 13.95
N VAL A 66 -7.94 13.46 14.05
CA VAL A 66 -8.41 12.59 15.14
C VAL A 66 -7.41 12.41 16.29
N LEU A 67 -6.11 12.56 16.02
CA LEU A 67 -5.08 12.45 17.05
C LEU A 67 -4.83 13.81 17.75
N PRO A 68 -4.35 13.81 19.02
CA PRO A 68 -4.11 15.06 19.76
C PRO A 68 -3.11 16.00 19.07
N VAL A 69 -2.07 15.44 18.46
CA VAL A 69 -1.08 16.19 17.68
C VAL A 69 -1.45 16.05 16.21
N LYS A 70 -1.96 17.11 15.58
CA LYS A 70 -2.44 17.11 14.18
C LYS A 70 -1.30 17.32 13.19
N ARG A 71 -0.89 16.26 12.50
CA ARG A 71 0.17 16.25 11.46
C ARG A 71 -0.34 15.60 10.18
N SER A 72 0.46 15.70 9.13
CA SER A 72 0.25 15.00 7.86
C SER A 72 1.05 13.70 7.78
N GLU A 73 1.98 13.48 8.71
CA GLU A 73 2.91 12.35 8.72
C GLU A 73 3.20 11.94 10.18
N TYR A 74 3.24 10.63 10.43
CA TYR A 74 3.64 10.04 11.70
C TYR A 74 4.58 8.87 11.42
N LEU A 75 5.58 8.68 12.27
CA LEU A 75 6.53 7.56 12.20
C LEU A 75 7.24 7.41 10.83
N GLY A 76 7.35 8.49 10.05
CA GLY A 76 7.98 8.42 8.72
C GLY A 76 7.17 7.63 7.69
N GLN A 77 5.86 7.44 7.89
CA GLN A 77 4.98 6.70 6.99
C GLN A 77 4.26 7.62 6.02
N ASP A 78 4.22 7.25 4.73
CA ASP A 78 3.56 8.05 3.69
C ASP A 78 2.05 8.20 3.91
N VAL A 79 1.40 7.12 4.34
CA VAL A 79 -0.02 7.13 4.70
C VAL A 79 -0.25 6.32 5.98
N MET A 80 -0.97 6.89 6.93
CA MET A 80 -1.54 6.15 8.06
C MET A 80 -3.04 6.42 8.16
N ALA A 81 -3.78 5.50 8.79
CA ALA A 81 -5.21 5.64 8.98
C ALA A 81 -5.63 5.28 10.39
N PHE A 82 -6.64 5.98 10.91
CA PHE A 82 -7.14 5.82 12.27
C PHE A 82 -8.66 5.73 12.30
N GLU A 83 -9.19 5.07 13.33
CA GLU A 83 -10.62 5.13 13.64
C GLU A 83 -11.05 6.56 13.98
N VAL A 84 -12.20 6.97 13.44
CA VAL A 84 -12.77 8.30 13.70
C VAL A 84 -13.34 8.38 15.12
N ALA A 85 -14.02 7.33 15.58
CA ALA A 85 -14.70 7.29 16.88
C ALA A 85 -13.72 7.31 18.07
N GLY A 86 -14.09 8.01 19.15
CA GLY A 86 -13.31 8.11 20.38
C GLY A 86 -12.29 9.26 20.40
N THR A 87 -11.63 9.46 21.55
CA THR A 87 -10.69 10.56 21.82
C THR A 87 -9.30 10.03 22.22
N GLY A 88 -8.27 10.89 22.13
CA GLY A 88 -6.92 10.58 22.57
C GLY A 88 -6.04 9.85 21.54
N TRP A 89 -4.98 9.20 22.01
CA TRP A 89 -4.03 8.47 21.18
C TRP A 89 -4.62 7.13 20.74
N LYS A 90 -4.54 6.84 19.43
CA LYS A 90 -5.06 5.62 18.82
C LYS A 90 -3.96 4.91 18.06
N PHE A 91 -3.99 3.58 18.07
CA PHE A 91 -3.18 2.79 17.15
C PHE A 91 -3.69 2.97 15.71
N PRO A 92 -2.79 2.93 14.72
CA PRO A 92 -3.21 2.93 13.32
C PRO A 92 -3.97 1.64 12.98
N VAL A 93 -4.98 1.80 12.13
CA VAL A 93 -5.75 0.69 11.55
C VAL A 93 -5.09 0.24 10.24
N ALA A 94 -4.60 1.20 9.44
CA ALA A 94 -3.87 0.93 8.21
C ALA A 94 -2.60 1.79 8.11
N VAL A 95 -1.57 1.26 7.46
CA VAL A 95 -0.36 2.00 7.06
C VAL A 95 0.03 1.65 5.63
N CYS A 96 0.49 2.65 4.88
CA CYS A 96 1.01 2.45 3.54
C CYS A 96 2.34 3.17 3.36
N GLU A 97 3.24 2.53 2.62
CA GLU A 97 4.51 3.08 2.13
C GLU A 97 4.50 3.04 0.60
N LEU A 98 5.02 4.08 -0.05
CA LEU A 98 5.10 4.23 -1.50
C LEU A 98 6.57 4.37 -1.91
N GLU A 99 7.21 3.24 -2.23
CA GLU A 99 8.64 3.18 -2.57
C GLU A 99 8.85 2.78 -4.03
N ASN A 100 9.23 3.75 -4.87
CA ASN A 100 9.38 3.57 -6.31
C ASN A 100 10.83 3.34 -6.76
N SER A 101 11.77 3.23 -5.83
CA SER A 101 13.16 2.92 -6.16
C SER A 101 13.26 1.62 -6.95
N ILE A 102 14.16 1.63 -7.93
CA ILE A 102 14.55 0.43 -8.67
C ILE A 102 15.43 -0.51 -7.83
N ASP A 103 16.00 0.02 -6.74
CA ASP A 103 16.74 -0.76 -5.75
C ASP A 103 15.76 -1.56 -4.89
N ASP A 104 15.83 -2.89 -5.03
CA ASP A 104 14.97 -3.84 -4.32
C ASP A 104 15.16 -3.76 -2.79
N ASP A 105 16.36 -3.42 -2.30
CA ASP A 105 16.64 -3.33 -0.86
C ASP A 105 15.93 -2.11 -0.22
N LEU A 106 15.72 -1.03 -0.97
CA LEU A 106 14.93 0.10 -0.49
C LEU A 106 13.44 -0.26 -0.39
N VAL A 107 12.91 -1.06 -1.33
CA VAL A 107 11.55 -1.60 -1.24
C VAL A 107 11.43 -2.58 -0.07
N ALA A 108 12.45 -3.43 0.15
CA ALA A 108 12.54 -4.36 1.28
C ALA A 108 12.55 -3.61 2.61
N TYR A 109 13.29 -2.51 2.71
CA TYR A 109 13.28 -1.63 3.86
C TYR A 109 11.87 -1.07 4.14
N SER A 110 11.14 -0.64 3.12
CA SER A 110 9.75 -0.18 3.27
C SER A 110 8.79 -1.29 3.73
N LEU A 111 8.97 -2.53 3.25
CA LEU A 111 8.24 -3.68 3.79
C LEU A 111 8.57 -3.93 5.26
N TRP A 112 9.85 -3.90 5.63
CA TRP A 112 10.26 -4.04 7.02
C TRP A 112 9.66 -2.93 7.91
N LYS A 113 9.68 -1.67 7.46
CA LYS A 113 9.08 -0.52 8.16
C LYS A 113 7.61 -0.77 8.49
N VAL A 114 6.78 -1.15 7.51
CA VAL A 114 5.35 -1.37 7.77
C VAL A 114 5.12 -2.56 8.69
N LEU A 115 5.94 -3.62 8.61
CA LEU A 115 5.83 -4.80 9.47
C LEU A 115 6.17 -4.50 10.94
N CYS A 116 7.04 -3.51 11.20
CA CYS A 116 7.31 -3.02 12.55
C CYS A 116 6.10 -2.31 13.19
N ILE A 117 5.06 -1.96 12.41
CA ILE A 117 3.89 -1.24 12.91
C ILE A 117 2.77 -2.22 13.26
N ARG A 118 2.22 -2.06 14.47
CA ARG A 118 1.00 -2.76 14.92
C ARG A 118 -0.24 -2.09 14.31
N CYS A 119 -0.81 -2.72 13.30
CA CYS A 119 -2.07 -2.32 12.66
C CYS A 119 -2.78 -3.53 12.02
N ALA A 120 -4.01 -3.30 11.55
CA ALA A 120 -4.82 -4.33 10.89
C ALA A 120 -4.47 -4.51 9.40
N LEU A 121 -4.00 -3.45 8.72
CA LEU A 121 -3.61 -3.47 7.31
C LEU A 121 -2.27 -2.76 7.09
N ARG A 122 -1.39 -3.40 6.32
CA ARG A 122 -0.11 -2.86 5.84
C ARG A 122 -0.08 -2.97 4.33
N VAL A 123 0.35 -1.92 3.64
CA VAL A 123 0.47 -1.93 2.19
C VAL A 123 1.81 -1.32 1.79
N VAL A 124 2.58 -2.02 0.97
CA VAL A 124 3.72 -1.42 0.27
C VAL A 124 3.34 -1.26 -1.18
N PHE A 125 3.33 -0.02 -1.66
CA PHE A 125 3.31 0.29 -3.07
C PHE A 125 4.73 0.41 -3.59
N CYS A 126 4.94 -0.09 -4.80
CA CYS A 126 6.18 0.11 -5.53
C CYS A 126 5.90 0.11 -7.02
N TYR A 127 6.91 0.49 -7.81
CA TYR A 127 6.78 0.63 -9.24
C TYR A 127 7.87 -0.15 -9.96
N ARG A 128 7.47 -0.94 -10.97
CA ARG A 128 8.39 -1.58 -11.91
C ARG A 128 7.89 -1.31 -13.33
N PRO A 129 8.69 -0.71 -14.23
CA PRO A 129 8.23 -0.38 -15.58
C PRO A 129 7.66 -1.60 -16.30
N GLU A 130 8.40 -2.71 -16.26
CA GLU A 130 8.00 -3.98 -16.87
C GLU A 130 7.11 -4.79 -15.93
N ALA A 131 5.98 -5.26 -16.44
CA ALA A 131 4.98 -5.97 -15.64
C ALA A 131 5.46 -7.34 -15.12
N ASP A 132 6.45 -7.94 -15.78
CA ASP A 132 7.06 -9.23 -15.41
C ASP A 132 8.09 -9.09 -14.28
N ALA A 133 8.68 -7.91 -14.09
CA ALA A 133 9.60 -7.60 -12.99
C ALA A 133 8.93 -7.58 -11.61
N ALA A 134 7.60 -7.56 -11.56
CA ALA A 134 6.86 -7.52 -10.31
C ALA A 134 6.94 -8.83 -9.51
N ALA A 135 6.92 -10.00 -10.18
CA ALA A 135 7.01 -11.28 -9.48
C ALA A 135 8.40 -11.55 -8.88
N PRO A 136 9.53 -11.30 -9.58
CA PRO A 136 10.87 -11.33 -9.01
C PRO A 136 11.02 -10.42 -7.78
N LEU A 137 10.55 -9.17 -7.86
CA LEU A 137 10.57 -8.24 -6.73
C LEU A 137 9.84 -8.82 -5.51
N VAL A 138 8.61 -9.29 -5.69
CA VAL A 138 7.81 -9.85 -4.59
C VAL A 138 8.46 -11.10 -3.97
N ALA A 139 9.11 -11.93 -4.79
CA ALA A 139 9.88 -13.07 -4.30
C ALA A 139 11.12 -12.63 -3.49
N HIS A 140 11.83 -11.59 -3.95
CA HIS A 140 12.94 -10.99 -3.21
C HIS A 140 12.47 -10.46 -1.85
N LEU A 141 11.38 -9.68 -1.80
CA LEU A 141 10.82 -9.15 -0.54
C LEU A 141 10.44 -10.26 0.46
N ALA A 142 9.85 -11.35 -0.04
CA ALA A 142 9.54 -12.52 0.79
C ALA A 142 10.80 -13.18 1.35
N GLY A 143 11.88 -13.26 0.58
CA GLY A 143 13.16 -13.83 1.01
C GLY A 143 13.90 -12.94 2.02
N ALA A 144 14.11 -11.67 1.64
CA ALA A 144 14.92 -10.72 2.38
C ALA A 144 14.29 -10.29 3.72
N VAL A 145 12.95 -10.17 3.77
CA VAL A 145 12.26 -9.65 4.94
C VAL A 145 11.52 -10.74 5.69
N VAL A 146 10.56 -11.42 5.05
CA VAL A 146 9.68 -12.38 5.75
C VAL A 146 10.42 -13.65 6.13
N SER A 147 11.22 -14.21 5.21
CA SER A 147 11.92 -15.47 5.45
C SER A 147 13.10 -15.30 6.40
N ALA A 148 13.69 -14.10 6.46
CA ALA A 148 14.74 -13.73 7.40
C ALA A 148 14.24 -13.61 8.85
N MET A 149 12.95 -13.36 9.06
CA MET A 149 12.39 -13.28 10.41
C MET A 149 12.42 -14.65 11.11
N PRO A 150 12.78 -14.68 12.41
CA PRO A 150 12.56 -15.85 13.26
C PRO A 150 11.12 -16.34 13.20
N ILE A 151 10.92 -17.66 13.32
CA ILE A 151 9.58 -18.27 13.24
C ILE A 151 8.62 -17.64 14.25
N ALA A 152 9.07 -17.38 15.48
CA ALA A 152 8.26 -16.77 16.52
C ALA A 152 7.74 -15.38 16.13
N GLU A 153 8.57 -14.54 15.53
CA GLU A 153 8.19 -13.20 15.07
C GLU A 153 7.21 -13.29 13.88
N ARG A 154 7.48 -14.19 12.94
CA ARG A 154 6.60 -14.43 11.79
C ARG A 154 5.22 -14.91 12.20
N SER A 155 5.15 -15.84 13.15
CA SER A 155 3.89 -16.34 13.72
C SER A 155 3.14 -15.27 14.54
N ALA A 156 3.85 -14.26 15.06
CA ALA A 156 3.26 -13.13 15.77
C ALA A 156 2.76 -12.01 14.84
N LEU A 157 3.03 -12.07 13.53
CA LEU A 157 2.50 -11.11 12.56
C LEU A 157 0.97 -11.19 12.55
N SER A 158 0.35 -10.14 13.07
CA SER A 158 -1.11 -9.97 13.10
C SER A 158 -1.55 -8.96 12.05
N GLY A 159 -2.79 -9.09 11.57
CA GLY A 159 -3.32 -8.26 10.48
C GLY A 159 -2.91 -8.74 9.10
N GLU A 160 -3.20 -7.95 8.08
CA GLU A 160 -3.02 -8.28 6.68
C GLU A 160 -1.90 -7.41 6.07
N THR A 161 -1.06 -8.00 5.22
CA THR A 161 0.01 -7.28 4.53
C THR A 161 -0.11 -7.48 3.03
N LEU A 162 -0.11 -6.39 2.29
CA LEU A 162 -0.17 -6.36 0.84
C LEU A 162 1.11 -5.75 0.26
N VAL A 163 1.54 -6.26 -0.88
CA VAL A 163 2.46 -5.58 -1.80
C VAL A 163 1.67 -5.29 -3.08
N VAL A 164 1.68 -4.04 -3.53
CA VAL A 164 1.01 -3.59 -4.74
C VAL A 164 2.06 -2.99 -5.68
N VAL A 165 2.29 -3.66 -6.81
CA VAL A 165 3.28 -3.23 -7.81
C VAL A 165 2.53 -2.55 -8.96
N GLY A 166 2.80 -1.25 -9.12
CA GLY A 166 2.42 -0.48 -10.30
C GLY A 166 3.39 -0.73 -11.46
N SER A 167 2.91 -0.59 -12.69
CA SER A 167 3.76 -0.75 -13.89
C SER A 167 3.47 0.27 -14.99
N ARG A 168 4.32 0.29 -16.01
CA ARG A 168 4.09 1.02 -17.26
C ARG A 168 3.59 0.03 -18.28
N ASN A 169 2.28 -0.20 -18.33
CA ASN A 169 1.75 -1.12 -19.32
C ASN A 169 0.72 -0.47 -20.24
N GLU A 170 1.22 -0.01 -21.39
CA GLU A 170 0.46 0.61 -22.49
C GLU A 170 -0.61 -0.32 -23.09
N SER A 171 -0.49 -1.64 -22.89
CA SER A 171 -1.40 -2.64 -23.45
C SER A 171 -2.51 -3.12 -22.49
N SER A 172 -2.49 -2.66 -21.24
CA SER A 172 -3.30 -3.26 -20.17
C SER A 172 -4.52 -2.40 -19.79
N THR A 173 -5.63 -3.04 -19.42
CA THR A 173 -6.83 -2.33 -18.95
C THR A 173 -6.55 -1.67 -17.61
N PHE A 174 -6.45 -0.34 -17.60
CA PHE A 174 -6.37 0.45 -16.37
C PHE A 174 -7.66 0.26 -15.55
N PRO A 175 -7.60 0.18 -14.21
CA PRO A 175 -6.40 0.06 -13.35
C PRO A 175 -5.87 -1.38 -13.20
N TYR A 176 -6.60 -2.37 -13.69
CA TYR A 176 -6.44 -3.79 -13.35
C TYR A 176 -5.13 -4.41 -13.82
N GLY A 177 -4.66 -4.06 -15.01
CA GLY A 177 -3.36 -4.49 -15.49
C GLY A 177 -2.20 -3.59 -15.05
N PHE A 178 -2.52 -2.40 -14.54
CA PHE A 178 -1.55 -1.41 -14.07
C PHE A 178 -1.05 -1.72 -12.67
N PHE A 179 -1.96 -2.10 -11.76
CA PHE A 179 -1.64 -2.44 -10.38
C PHE A 179 -1.89 -3.90 -10.11
N GLN A 180 -0.82 -4.57 -9.78
CA GLN A 180 -0.80 -5.97 -9.42
C GLN A 180 -0.69 -6.08 -7.90
N ALA A 181 -1.54 -6.88 -7.25
CA ALA A 181 -1.54 -7.03 -5.79
C ALA A 181 -1.18 -8.45 -5.36
N TRP A 182 -0.42 -8.54 -4.27
CA TRP A 182 -0.08 -9.78 -3.59
C TRP A 182 -0.33 -9.64 -2.09
N LYS A 183 -0.81 -10.71 -1.47
CA LYS A 183 -1.09 -10.77 -0.04
C LYS A 183 -0.14 -11.75 0.62
N LEU A 184 0.44 -11.34 1.75
CA LEU A 184 1.25 -12.22 2.57
C LEU A 184 0.38 -13.32 3.17
N ASN A 185 0.72 -14.56 2.90
CA ASN A 185 0.20 -15.72 3.61
C ASN A 185 1.12 -15.99 4.82
N PRO A 186 0.66 -15.73 6.07
CA PRO A 186 1.49 -15.88 7.26
C PRO A 186 1.88 -17.34 7.52
N ASN A 187 1.11 -18.31 7.02
CA ASN A 187 1.39 -19.73 7.23
C ASN A 187 2.55 -20.22 6.35
N THR A 188 2.70 -19.65 5.15
CA THR A 188 3.76 -20.04 4.21
C THR A 188 4.93 -19.05 4.20
N GLY A 189 4.73 -17.84 4.75
CA GLY A 189 5.69 -16.75 4.66
C GLY A 189 5.89 -16.23 3.23
N ARG A 190 4.96 -16.54 2.32
CA ARG A 190 5.03 -16.16 0.90
C ARG A 190 3.93 -15.18 0.55
N PHE A 191 4.20 -14.34 -0.44
CA PHE A 191 3.21 -13.48 -1.05
C PHE A 191 2.50 -14.23 -2.18
N GLU A 192 1.17 -14.29 -2.12
CA GLU A 192 0.32 -14.95 -3.08
C GLU A 192 -0.48 -13.91 -3.87
N ARG A 193 -0.81 -14.21 -5.13
CA ARG A 193 -1.62 -13.31 -5.95
C ARG A 193 -2.94 -13.00 -5.26
N PHE A 194 -3.20 -11.72 -5.05
CA PHE A 194 -4.39 -11.28 -4.38
C PHE A 194 -5.48 -10.98 -5.41
N ALA A 195 -6.32 -11.98 -5.67
CA ALA A 195 -7.52 -11.82 -6.48
C ALA A 195 -8.62 -11.18 -5.61
N ARG A 196 -9.21 -10.10 -6.13
CA ARG A 196 -10.39 -9.45 -5.55
C ARG A 196 -11.58 -10.41 -5.74
N GLN A 197 -12.31 -10.71 -4.67
CA GLN A 197 -13.65 -11.30 -4.76
C GLN A 197 -14.67 -10.19 -4.68
#